data_AF-A0A6P3UUK2-F1
#
_entry.id   AF-A0A6P3UUK2-F1
#
_cell.length_a   1.000
_cell.length_b   1.000
_cell.length_c   1.000
_cell.angle_alpha   90.00
_cell.angle_beta   90.00
_cell.angle_gamma   90.00
#
_symmetry.space_group_name_H-M   'P 1'
#
loop_
_entity.id
_entity.type
_entity.pdbx_description
1 polymer ?
#
loop_
_entity_poly.entity_id
_entity_poly.type
_entity_poly.pdbx_seq_one_letter_code
_entity_poly.pdbx_strand_id
1 'polypeptide(L)'
;MCTHISSITWLQDIKTTRTQWYIIAKLVKWLFVGFLLKILYTYFHMTLASKNNERLYIMRSTWNSIQRKFIKKGKRSNTLQPDINCKGWKPPIGRYVLIPKNSDVRPIFKPEYVKPRYYTIDHKNPETNHLNLIFKFLKQLHTTIYGNTNFGNEWESIVQHKRNEGTTHLYFVSCDVTNAFGSIIQEELYNIIQTLCKDLPENLILKYYAVKSKKFVEEIVCYKQYFSDPNLLLPLAPGTLYSNTNMRWQQVKKKWLLEKISEVIFQQRVKINEEVHVITKGVVQGAITSSVLSDIYYNFILHKAMSTYLTTGKIIKYVDDILYVTESESVARQFLQLTKEGIPQYNCYFKPSKTRTNVVTCDGNITVDNITYIGYEINCTTLEVEYKHSHTNFSHTIKVSKKDDLPPLVYLRKRLSNIACLKLSKFILNRTINSENTIMRIIKRACLLQAEYTCILIKELFDNEPRNIQGILLVMQNIDKRIARHIIKTSLIGEIETIDKLSFNKWNRKILHILWMSYKTVFMKDKILQPKFIRYFSQRKRIQINKSHKL
;
A
#
# COMPACT_ATOMS: atom_id res chain seq x y z
N MET A 1 18.77 24.97 24.44
CA MET A 1 19.38 26.05 23.65
C MET A 1 18.99 27.36 24.34
N CYS A 2 19.96 28.23 24.63
CA CYS A 2 19.75 29.52 25.30
C CYS A 2 18.54 30.24 24.71
N THR A 3 17.53 30.50 25.54
CA THR A 3 16.28 31.15 25.14
C THR A 3 16.44 32.66 24.97
N HIS A 4 17.55 33.23 25.44
CA HIS A 4 17.84 34.66 25.33
C HIS A 4 19.17 34.90 24.63
N ILE A 5 19.13 35.67 23.53
CA ILE A 5 20.31 36.02 22.74
C ILE A 5 21.34 36.84 23.52
N SER A 6 20.88 37.56 24.54
CA SER A 6 21.71 38.32 25.48
C SER A 6 22.63 37.46 26.34
N SER A 7 22.33 36.16 26.50
CA SER A 7 23.20 35.24 27.24
C SER A 7 24.38 34.72 26.40
N ILE A 8 24.51 35.15 25.15
CA ILE A 8 25.56 34.70 24.24
C ILE A 8 26.65 35.77 24.20
N THR A 9 27.71 35.55 24.98
CA THR A 9 28.77 36.54 25.23
C THR A 9 29.47 37.04 23.97
N TRP A 10 29.78 36.15 23.02
CA TRP A 10 30.46 36.52 21.77
C TRP A 10 29.59 37.30 20.76
N LEU A 11 28.31 37.53 21.07
CA LEU A 11 27.42 38.36 20.25
C LEU A 11 27.21 39.77 20.81
N GLN A 12 27.74 40.07 22.00
CA GLN A 12 27.44 41.32 22.72
C GLN A 12 27.88 42.57 21.96
N ASP A 13 28.95 42.49 21.16
CA ASP A 13 29.48 43.62 20.38
C ASP A 13 28.67 43.94 19.10
N ILE A 14 27.67 43.13 18.76
CA ILE A 14 26.84 43.35 17.57
C ILE A 14 25.69 44.29 17.90
N LYS A 15 25.73 45.47 17.28
CA LYS A 15 24.83 46.62 17.56
C LYS A 15 23.33 46.33 17.48
N THR A 16 22.89 45.35 16.71
CA THR A 16 21.44 45.07 16.53
C THR A 16 21.09 43.64 16.85
N THR A 17 20.06 43.47 17.70
CA THR A 17 19.47 42.17 18.06
C THR A 17 19.06 41.36 16.83
N ARG A 18 18.57 42.02 15.79
CA ARG A 18 18.21 41.39 14.51
C ARG A 18 19.41 40.73 13.84
N THR A 19 20.56 41.41 13.80
CA THR A 19 21.80 40.87 13.20
C THR A 19 22.37 39.73 14.05
N GLN A 20 22.33 39.83 15.37
CA GLN A 20 22.68 38.73 16.27
C GLN A 20 21.85 37.46 15.94
N TRP A 21 20.53 37.60 15.76
CA TRP A 21 19.66 36.48 15.39
C TRP A 21 19.99 35.89 14.01
N TYR A 22 20.32 36.73 13.02
CA TYR A 22 20.75 36.25 11.71
C TYR A 22 22.05 35.45 11.78
N ILE A 23 23.01 35.91 12.58
CA ILE A 23 24.29 35.22 12.79
C ILE A 23 24.05 33.87 13.46
N ILE A 24 23.23 33.81 14.51
CA ILE A 24 22.85 32.55 15.16
C ILE A 24 22.13 31.62 14.20
N ALA A 25 21.18 32.11 13.41
CA ALA A 25 20.48 31.28 12.43
C ALA A 25 21.45 30.69 11.39
N LYS A 26 22.42 31.48 10.91
CA LYS A 26 23.48 30.99 10.01
C LYS A 26 24.37 29.96 10.70
N LEU A 27 24.81 30.21 11.93
CA LEU A 27 25.64 29.29 12.71
C LEU A 27 24.92 27.97 12.97
N VAL A 28 23.65 28.01 13.41
CA VAL A 28 22.83 26.81 13.64
C VAL A 28 22.63 26.04 12.34
N LYS A 29 22.31 26.73 11.23
CA LYS A 29 22.20 26.08 9.92
C LYS A 29 23.51 25.40 9.51
N TRP A 30 24.64 26.08 9.66
CA TRP A 30 25.96 25.52 9.38
C TRP A 30 26.29 24.34 10.30
N LEU A 31 26.03 24.45 11.60
CA LEU A 31 26.30 23.41 12.58
C LEU A 31 25.52 22.13 12.24
N PHE A 32 24.22 22.24 11.93
CA PHE A 32 23.41 21.07 11.62
C PHE A 32 23.69 20.53 10.21
N VAL A 33 23.66 21.38 9.18
CA VAL A 33 23.75 20.93 7.77
C VAL A 33 25.19 20.73 7.33
N GLY A 34 26.08 21.63 7.72
CA GLY A 34 27.49 21.65 7.34
C GLY A 34 28.37 20.74 8.17
N PHE A 35 28.03 20.47 9.44
CA PHE A 35 28.87 19.70 10.36
C PHE A 35 28.20 18.41 10.86
N LEU A 36 27.14 18.50 11.67
CA LEU A 36 26.51 17.34 12.33
C LEU A 36 25.98 16.31 11.34
N LEU A 37 25.24 16.75 10.30
CA LEU A 37 24.75 15.82 9.28
C LEU A 37 25.90 15.14 8.53
N LYS A 38 27.00 15.85 8.25
CA LYS A 38 28.18 15.23 7.61
C LYS A 38 28.79 14.15 8.48
N ILE A 39 28.99 14.42 9.79
CA ILE A 39 29.44 13.40 10.75
C ILE A 39 28.52 12.18 10.70
N LEU A 40 27.20 12.40 10.79
CA LEU A 40 26.25 11.31 10.75
C LEU A 40 26.32 10.52 9.43
N TYR A 41 26.43 11.17 8.26
CA TYR A 41 26.54 10.48 6.96
C TYR A 41 27.87 9.73 6.78
N THR A 42 28.94 10.21 7.41
CA THR A 42 30.26 9.56 7.40
C THR A 42 30.24 8.28 8.22
N TYR A 43 29.76 8.33 9.47
CA TYR A 43 29.82 7.20 10.39
C TYR A 43 28.62 6.24 10.28
N PHE A 44 27.46 6.72 9.84
CA PHE A 44 26.24 5.93 9.77
C PHE A 44 25.66 5.85 8.36
N HIS A 45 25.23 4.65 7.99
CA HIS A 45 24.24 4.45 6.95
C HIS A 45 22.85 4.76 7.53
N MET A 46 22.30 5.90 7.13
CA MET A 46 20.94 6.31 7.50
C MET A 46 19.92 5.79 6.48
N THR A 47 18.96 5.01 6.95
CA THR A 47 17.88 4.44 6.11
C THR A 47 16.55 4.41 6.87
N LEU A 48 15.47 4.01 6.21
CA LEU A 48 14.17 3.80 6.85
C LEU A 48 14.00 2.33 7.21
N ALA A 49 13.34 2.07 8.34
CA ALA A 49 12.90 0.72 8.66
C ALA A 49 11.85 0.23 7.65
N SER A 50 11.77 -1.09 7.44
CA SER A 50 10.93 -1.66 6.37
C SER A 50 9.41 -1.46 6.59
N LYS A 51 8.94 -1.17 7.81
CA LYS A 51 7.50 -1.20 8.18
C LYS A 51 6.91 0.16 8.59
N ASN A 52 7.73 1.16 8.90
CA ASN A 52 7.31 2.47 9.38
C ASN A 52 8.28 3.55 8.82
N ASN A 53 8.09 4.83 9.17
CA ASN A 53 9.06 5.87 8.79
C ASN A 53 10.12 6.12 9.87
N GLU A 54 10.39 5.12 10.71
CA GLU A 54 11.48 5.19 11.67
C GLU A 54 12.82 5.22 10.94
N ARG A 55 13.72 6.09 11.41
CA ARG A 55 15.06 6.21 10.85
C ARG A 55 15.99 5.26 11.59
N LEU A 56 16.64 4.39 10.84
CA LEU A 56 17.68 3.50 11.33
C LEU A 56 19.04 4.14 11.07
N TYR A 57 19.89 4.10 12.09
CA TYR A 57 21.28 4.57 12.06
C TYR A 57 22.17 3.35 12.23
N ILE A 58 22.73 2.85 11.12
CA ILE A 58 23.56 1.64 11.12
C ILE A 58 25.01 2.08 10.95
N MET A 59 25.92 1.63 11.81
CA MET A 59 27.36 1.91 11.64
C MET A 59 27.85 1.53 10.24
N ARG A 60 28.67 2.38 9.61
CA ARG A 60 29.11 2.19 8.22
C ARG A 60 29.86 0.88 8.01
N SER A 61 30.70 0.49 8.96
CA SER A 61 31.42 -0.80 8.96
C SER A 61 30.46 -1.99 8.95
N THR A 62 29.44 -1.96 9.81
CA THR A 62 28.38 -2.97 9.89
C THR A 62 27.59 -3.04 8.59
N TRP A 63 27.18 -1.90 8.04
CA TRP A 63 26.47 -1.86 6.77
C TRP A 63 27.30 -2.44 5.62
N ASN A 64 28.57 -2.06 5.51
CA ASN A 64 29.49 -2.60 4.51
C ASN A 64 29.67 -4.13 4.66
N SER A 65 29.66 -4.65 5.90
CA SER A 65 29.67 -6.10 6.16
C SER A 65 28.40 -6.78 5.65
N ILE A 66 27.23 -6.21 5.94
CA ILE A 66 25.92 -6.70 5.45
C ILE A 66 25.88 -6.72 3.91
N GLN A 67 26.31 -5.64 3.25
CA GLN A 67 26.35 -5.56 1.79
C GLN A 67 27.28 -6.61 1.18
N ARG A 68 28.48 -6.79 1.74
CA ARG A 68 29.42 -7.83 1.29
C ARG A 68 28.84 -9.23 1.44
N LYS A 69 28.17 -9.53 2.55
CA LYS A 69 27.47 -10.81 2.76
C LYS A 69 26.39 -11.04 1.71
N PHE A 70 25.58 -10.02 1.40
CA PHE A 70 24.55 -10.09 0.36
C PHE A 70 25.13 -10.38 -1.02
N ILE A 71 26.17 -9.63 -1.45
CA ILE A 71 26.83 -9.83 -2.74
C ILE A 71 27.46 -11.22 -2.83
N LYS A 72 28.18 -11.65 -1.78
CA LYS A 72 28.81 -12.98 -1.73
C LYS A 72 27.77 -14.10 -1.83
N LYS A 73 26.63 -13.97 -1.15
CA LYS A 73 25.50 -14.90 -1.24
C LYS A 73 24.95 -14.96 -2.65
N GLY A 74 24.70 -13.81 -3.29
CA GLY A 74 24.17 -13.74 -4.65
C GLY A 74 25.13 -14.31 -5.71
N LYS A 75 26.45 -14.09 -5.57
CA LYS A 75 27.46 -14.70 -6.45
C LYS A 75 27.50 -16.22 -6.29
N ARG A 76 27.49 -16.72 -5.04
CA ARG A 76 27.45 -18.18 -4.74
C ARG A 76 26.20 -18.87 -5.25
N SER A 77 25.04 -18.21 -5.18
CA SER A 77 23.78 -18.77 -5.67
C SER A 77 23.57 -18.59 -7.18
N ASN A 78 24.57 -18.02 -7.88
CA ASN A 78 24.51 -17.55 -9.27
C ASN A 78 23.46 -16.47 -9.56
N THR A 79 22.74 -15.96 -8.56
CA THR A 79 21.72 -14.90 -8.73
C THR A 79 22.33 -13.58 -9.22
N LEU A 80 23.57 -13.28 -8.82
CA LEU A 80 24.33 -12.11 -9.26
C LEU A 80 25.54 -12.58 -10.05
N GLN A 81 25.58 -12.27 -11.34
CA GLN A 81 26.73 -12.51 -12.21
C GLN A 81 27.33 -11.19 -12.68
N PRO A 82 28.63 -11.13 -13.04
CA PRO A 82 29.21 -9.95 -13.66
C PRO A 82 28.47 -9.59 -14.95
N ASP A 83 28.37 -8.30 -15.28
CA ASP A 83 27.77 -7.88 -16.55
C ASP A 83 28.63 -8.39 -17.72
N ILE A 84 28.01 -9.18 -18.59
CA ILE A 84 28.63 -9.65 -19.83
C ILE A 84 28.13 -8.73 -20.93
N ASN A 85 29.03 -8.31 -21.82
CA ASN A 85 28.71 -7.31 -22.83
C ASN A 85 27.65 -7.84 -23.83
N CYS A 86 26.37 -7.52 -23.61
CA CYS A 86 25.28 -7.87 -24.53
C CYS A 86 25.34 -7.02 -25.81
N LYS A 87 25.17 -7.65 -26.98
CA LYS A 87 24.90 -6.97 -28.26
C LYS A 87 23.38 -6.80 -28.42
N GLY A 88 22.85 -5.58 -28.54
CA GLY A 88 21.41 -5.33 -28.74
C GLY A 88 20.81 -4.22 -27.87
N TRP A 89 19.47 -4.23 -27.70
CA TRP A 89 18.78 -3.35 -26.74
C TRP A 89 19.24 -3.71 -25.32
N LYS A 90 19.43 -2.68 -24.51
CA LYS A 90 20.11 -2.77 -23.23
C LYS A 90 19.16 -2.22 -22.17
N PRO A 91 18.23 -3.02 -21.60
CA PRO A 91 17.28 -2.56 -20.61
C PRO A 91 17.95 -1.67 -19.55
N PRO A 92 17.33 -0.55 -19.13
CA PRO A 92 18.00 0.43 -18.28
C PRO A 92 18.60 -0.18 -17.02
N ILE A 93 19.85 0.19 -16.72
CA ILE A 93 20.50 -0.21 -15.47
C ILE A 93 19.80 0.48 -14.32
N GLY A 94 19.44 -0.29 -13.28
CA GLY A 94 18.90 0.27 -12.05
C GLY A 94 19.83 0.05 -10.87
N ARG A 95 19.71 0.89 -9.85
CA ARG A 95 20.45 0.74 -8.60
C ARG A 95 19.74 -0.20 -7.67
N TYR A 96 20.46 -1.15 -7.08
CA TYR A 96 19.96 -1.99 -6.00
C TYR A 96 20.09 -1.27 -4.67
N VAL A 97 18.96 -0.76 -4.16
CA VAL A 97 18.89 -0.19 -2.82
C VAL A 97 18.50 -1.28 -1.84
N LEU A 98 19.44 -1.65 -0.98
CA LEU A 98 19.22 -2.67 0.04
C LEU A 98 18.49 -2.04 1.24
N ILE A 99 17.33 -2.56 1.58
CA ILE A 99 16.54 -2.14 2.74
C ILE A 99 16.72 -3.18 3.85
N PRO A 100 17.11 -2.78 5.08
CA PRO A 100 17.24 -3.72 6.19
C PRO A 100 15.92 -4.47 6.49
N LYS A 101 16.02 -5.78 6.67
CA LYS A 101 15.03 -6.65 7.32
C LYS A 101 15.69 -7.34 8.50
N ASN A 102 14.89 -7.92 9.40
CA ASN A 102 15.35 -8.49 10.67
C ASN A 102 16.65 -9.31 10.57
N SER A 103 16.76 -10.24 9.61
CA SER A 103 17.91 -11.14 9.44
C SER A 103 18.58 -11.08 8.05
N ASP A 104 18.10 -10.24 7.14
CA ASP A 104 18.64 -10.13 5.77
C ASP A 104 18.34 -8.73 5.22
N VAL A 105 18.63 -8.48 3.95
CA VAL A 105 18.25 -7.27 3.23
C VAL A 105 17.20 -7.56 2.17
N ARG A 106 16.32 -6.59 1.93
CA ARG A 106 15.43 -6.59 0.77
C ARG A 106 16.03 -5.68 -0.31
N PRO A 107 16.54 -6.23 -1.43
CA PRO A 107 16.96 -5.40 -2.54
C PRO A 107 15.75 -4.80 -3.25
N ILE A 108 15.78 -3.49 -3.48
CA ILE A 108 14.80 -2.78 -4.31
C ILE A 108 15.53 -2.15 -5.48
N PHE A 109 15.15 -2.56 -6.69
CA PHE A 109 15.53 -1.94 -7.93
C PHE A 109 14.97 -0.52 -8.00
N LYS A 110 15.87 0.46 -8.10
CA LYS A 110 15.52 1.84 -8.42
C LYS A 110 16.01 2.14 -9.84
N PRO A 111 15.10 2.37 -10.80
CA PRO A 111 15.52 2.72 -12.15
C PRO A 111 16.32 4.03 -12.12
N GLU A 112 17.43 4.11 -12.89
CA GLU A 112 18.20 5.33 -13.05
C GLU A 112 17.66 6.24 -14.18
N TYR A 113 16.62 5.81 -14.91
CA TYR A 113 15.96 6.62 -15.93
C TYR A 113 14.94 7.62 -15.34
N VAL A 114 14.76 8.75 -16.03
CA VAL A 114 13.77 9.77 -15.70
C VAL A 114 12.37 9.15 -15.85
N LYS A 115 11.58 9.11 -14.76
CA LYS A 115 10.18 8.72 -14.86
C LYS A 115 9.49 9.72 -15.81
N PRO A 116 8.96 9.29 -16.96
CA PRO A 116 8.13 10.18 -17.76
C PRO A 116 6.97 10.62 -16.87
N ARG A 117 6.63 11.91 -16.89
CA ARG A 117 5.29 12.28 -16.46
C ARG A 117 4.33 11.54 -17.40
N TYR A 118 3.31 10.91 -16.83
CA TYR A 118 2.35 10.12 -17.59
C TYR A 118 1.94 10.84 -18.89
N TYR A 119 1.90 10.08 -19.99
CA TYR A 119 1.36 10.46 -21.31
C TYR A 119 2.25 11.19 -22.33
N THR A 120 3.55 11.38 -22.07
CA THR A 120 4.48 11.86 -23.12
C THR A 120 5.47 10.78 -23.51
N ILE A 121 5.59 10.51 -24.81
CA ILE A 121 6.71 9.76 -25.38
C ILE A 121 7.98 10.50 -25.00
N ASP A 122 8.86 9.84 -24.23
CA ASP A 122 10.17 10.43 -23.97
C ASP A 122 11.05 10.18 -25.19
N HIS A 123 11.11 11.15 -26.10
CA HIS A 123 11.99 11.09 -27.27
C HIS A 123 13.47 10.98 -26.90
N LYS A 124 13.84 11.32 -25.65
CA LYS A 124 15.21 11.20 -25.15
C LYS A 124 15.49 9.82 -24.54
N ASN A 125 14.47 9.00 -24.29
CA ASN A 125 14.63 7.68 -23.66
C ASN A 125 13.70 6.61 -24.27
N PRO A 126 14.03 6.08 -25.46
CA PRO A 126 13.21 5.08 -26.16
C PRO A 126 13.00 3.80 -25.35
N GLU A 127 13.98 3.41 -24.53
CA GLU A 127 13.91 2.21 -23.70
C GLU A 127 12.80 2.29 -22.65
N THR A 128 12.59 3.48 -22.09
CA THR A 128 11.50 3.72 -21.13
C THR A 128 10.14 3.59 -21.80
N ASN A 129 10.01 4.03 -23.06
CA ASN A 129 8.79 3.87 -23.84
C ASN A 129 8.52 2.39 -24.14
N HIS A 130 9.56 1.62 -24.49
CA HIS A 130 9.45 0.16 -24.68
C HIS A 130 8.98 -0.54 -23.39
N LEU A 131 9.58 -0.24 -22.24
CA LEU A 131 9.17 -0.81 -20.95
C LEU A 131 7.70 -0.50 -20.61
N ASN A 132 7.24 0.74 -20.86
CA ASN A 132 5.85 1.11 -20.66
C ASN A 132 4.91 0.36 -21.61
N LEU A 133 5.30 0.14 -22.86
CA LEU A 133 4.54 -0.62 -23.84
C LEU A 133 4.43 -2.11 -23.43
N ILE A 134 5.54 -2.72 -23.03
CA ILE A 134 5.60 -4.10 -22.53
C ILE A 134 4.72 -4.25 -21.29
N PHE A 135 4.81 -3.31 -20.34
CA PHE A 135 3.98 -3.34 -19.14
C PHE A 135 2.47 -3.29 -19.48
N LYS A 136 2.05 -2.42 -20.41
CA LYS A 136 0.66 -2.34 -20.87
C LYS A 136 0.19 -3.67 -21.47
N PHE A 137 1.01 -4.26 -22.35
CA PHE A 137 0.72 -5.55 -22.96
C PHE A 137 0.56 -6.65 -21.92
N LEU A 138 1.58 -6.86 -21.08
CA LEU A 138 1.57 -7.90 -20.05
C LEU A 138 0.40 -7.73 -19.09
N LYS A 139 -0.01 -6.48 -18.80
CA LYS A 139 -1.17 -6.23 -17.94
C LYS A 139 -2.49 -6.60 -18.63
N GLN A 140 -2.64 -6.31 -19.92
CA GLN A 140 -3.79 -6.76 -20.70
C GLN A 140 -3.84 -8.28 -20.81
N LEU A 141 -2.70 -8.90 -21.13
CA LEU A 141 -2.57 -10.36 -21.22
C LEU A 141 -2.98 -11.02 -19.89
N HIS A 142 -2.39 -10.56 -18.77
CA HIS A 142 -2.71 -11.03 -17.43
C HIS A 142 -4.22 -10.90 -17.11
N THR A 143 -4.80 -9.72 -17.32
CA THR A 143 -6.22 -9.47 -17.04
C THR A 143 -7.15 -10.28 -17.96
N THR A 144 -6.76 -10.53 -19.21
CA THR A 144 -7.56 -11.32 -20.15
C THR A 144 -7.67 -12.77 -19.68
N ILE A 145 -6.53 -13.35 -19.29
CA ILE A 145 -6.45 -14.79 -18.99
C ILE A 145 -6.94 -15.10 -17.58
N TYR A 146 -6.56 -14.27 -16.60
CA TYR A 146 -6.80 -14.56 -15.18
C TYR A 146 -7.80 -13.60 -14.53
N GLY A 147 -8.33 -12.63 -15.27
CA GLY A 147 -9.23 -11.61 -14.73
C GLY A 147 -8.53 -10.63 -13.79
N ASN A 148 -9.35 -9.85 -13.08
CA ASN A 148 -8.91 -8.96 -12.01
C ASN A 148 -9.52 -9.43 -10.69
N THR A 149 -8.68 -9.79 -9.73
CA THR A 149 -9.12 -10.19 -8.39
C THR A 149 -9.48 -8.97 -7.54
N ASN A 150 -10.68 -8.97 -6.96
CA ASN A 150 -11.09 -7.99 -5.95
C ASN A 150 -11.50 -8.73 -4.68
N PHE A 151 -10.60 -8.75 -3.69
CA PHE A 151 -10.83 -9.40 -2.40
C PHE A 151 -12.19 -9.05 -1.78
N GLY A 152 -12.63 -7.79 -1.88
CA GLY A 152 -13.88 -7.39 -1.26
C GLY A 152 -15.11 -8.03 -1.88
N ASN A 153 -15.13 -8.19 -3.21
CA ASN A 153 -16.24 -8.81 -3.93
C ASN A 153 -16.22 -10.34 -3.78
N GLU A 154 -15.03 -10.95 -3.90
CA GLU A 154 -14.86 -12.40 -3.69
C GLU A 154 -15.29 -12.81 -2.28
N TRP A 155 -14.88 -12.03 -1.28
CA TRP A 155 -15.23 -12.31 0.11
C TRP A 155 -16.73 -12.11 0.38
N GLU A 156 -17.35 -11.07 -0.19
CA GLU A 156 -18.80 -10.89 -0.12
C GLU A 156 -19.56 -12.09 -0.68
N SER A 157 -19.12 -12.62 -1.83
CA SER A 157 -19.70 -13.82 -2.43
C SER A 157 -19.57 -15.06 -1.52
N ILE A 158 -18.41 -15.27 -0.90
CA ILE A 158 -18.19 -16.36 0.06
C ILE A 158 -19.16 -16.23 1.26
N VAL A 159 -19.31 -15.02 1.82
CA VAL A 159 -20.19 -14.79 2.96
C VAL A 159 -21.66 -15.02 2.61
N GLN A 160 -22.11 -14.54 1.44
CA GLN A 160 -23.48 -14.74 0.98
C GLN A 160 -23.79 -16.22 0.73
N HIS A 161 -22.88 -16.93 0.07
CA HIS A 161 -23.03 -18.37 -0.17
C HIS A 161 -23.18 -19.15 1.15
N LYS A 162 -22.30 -18.92 2.13
CA LYS A 162 -22.41 -19.56 3.46
C LYS A 162 -23.76 -19.27 4.15
N ARG A 163 -24.23 -18.01 4.08
CA ARG A 163 -25.49 -17.59 4.71
C ARG A 163 -26.71 -18.20 4.04
N ASN A 164 -26.67 -18.40 2.72
CA ASN A 164 -27.80 -18.91 1.94
C ASN A 164 -27.89 -20.44 1.99
N GLU A 165 -26.75 -21.14 2.00
CA GLU A 165 -26.71 -22.60 1.90
C GLU A 165 -26.68 -23.31 3.27
N GLY A 166 -26.64 -22.54 4.36
CA GLY A 166 -26.65 -23.11 5.72
C GLY A 166 -25.37 -23.87 6.07
N THR A 167 -24.25 -23.65 5.37
CA THR A 167 -23.02 -24.38 5.62
C THR A 167 -22.42 -24.03 6.98
N THR A 168 -22.22 -25.07 7.78
CA THR A 168 -21.96 -24.91 9.22
C THR A 168 -20.54 -24.46 9.50
N HIS A 169 -19.55 -24.88 8.70
CA HIS A 169 -18.15 -24.59 8.96
C HIS A 169 -17.34 -24.36 7.68
N LEU A 170 -16.42 -23.40 7.72
CA LEU A 170 -15.44 -23.16 6.65
C LEU A 170 -14.04 -23.34 7.20
N TYR A 171 -13.20 -23.97 6.40
CA TYR A 171 -11.79 -24.16 6.67
C TYR A 171 -10.96 -23.21 5.82
N PHE A 172 -9.94 -22.65 6.45
CA PHE A 172 -9.12 -21.60 5.89
C PHE A 172 -7.65 -22.00 5.94
N VAL A 173 -6.93 -21.74 4.87
CA VAL A 173 -5.47 -21.79 4.85
C VAL A 173 -4.95 -20.51 4.22
N SER A 174 -4.28 -19.69 5.02
CA SER A 174 -3.58 -18.49 4.58
C SER A 174 -2.09 -18.78 4.52
N CYS A 175 -1.45 -18.52 3.39
CA CYS A 175 -0.03 -18.73 3.20
C CYS A 175 0.61 -17.60 2.39
N ASP A 176 1.93 -17.44 2.55
CA ASP A 176 2.72 -16.38 1.93
C ASP A 176 3.89 -17.03 1.17
N VAL A 177 4.03 -16.72 -0.11
CA VAL A 177 5.09 -17.28 -0.96
C VAL A 177 6.46 -16.74 -0.52
N THR A 178 7.40 -17.67 -0.32
CA THR A 178 8.78 -17.37 0.03
C THR A 178 9.49 -16.71 -1.15
N ASN A 179 9.97 -15.47 -0.92
CA ASN A 179 10.77 -14.71 -1.88
C ASN A 179 10.15 -14.66 -3.30
N ALA A 180 8.83 -14.41 -3.41
CA ALA A 180 8.06 -14.58 -4.64
C ALA A 180 8.76 -14.05 -5.92
N PHE A 181 9.30 -12.83 -5.89
CA PHE A 181 10.02 -12.26 -7.03
C PHE A 181 11.32 -13.01 -7.36
N GLY A 182 12.12 -13.35 -6.35
CA GLY A 182 13.43 -14.00 -6.54
C GLY A 182 13.35 -15.50 -6.81
N SER A 183 12.20 -16.13 -6.53
CA SER A 183 11.98 -17.56 -6.74
C SER A 183 11.51 -17.92 -8.15
N ILE A 184 11.09 -16.93 -8.95
CA ILE A 184 10.65 -17.14 -10.34
C ILE A 184 11.77 -17.75 -11.18
N ILE A 185 11.45 -18.82 -11.90
CA ILE A 185 12.33 -19.42 -12.91
C ILE A 185 12.13 -18.63 -14.20
N GLN A 186 13.19 -17.95 -14.67
CA GLN A 186 13.11 -16.99 -15.79
C GLN A 186 12.69 -17.66 -17.11
N GLU A 187 13.27 -18.82 -17.41
CA GLU A 187 12.95 -19.61 -18.61
C GLU A 187 11.49 -20.04 -18.61
N GLU A 188 11.02 -20.62 -17.50
CA GLU A 188 9.63 -21.04 -17.34
C GLU A 188 8.66 -19.86 -17.46
N LEU A 189 8.98 -18.71 -16.83
CA LEU A 189 8.19 -17.49 -16.99
C LEU A 189 8.07 -17.08 -18.47
N TYR A 190 9.17 -17.13 -19.23
CA TYR A 190 9.14 -16.77 -20.64
C TYR A 190 8.32 -17.77 -21.47
N ASN A 191 8.50 -19.07 -21.24
CA ASN A 191 7.72 -20.14 -21.89
C ASN A 191 6.22 -20.00 -21.63
N ILE A 192 5.84 -19.67 -20.38
CA ILE A 192 4.45 -19.35 -20.02
C ILE A 192 3.95 -18.19 -20.87
N ILE A 193 4.69 -17.08 -20.92
CA ILE A 193 4.26 -15.90 -21.71
C ILE A 193 4.11 -16.24 -23.19
N GLN A 194 5.05 -16.98 -23.79
CA GLN A 194 4.96 -17.44 -25.17
C GLN A 194 3.70 -18.27 -25.41
N THR A 195 3.40 -19.21 -24.52
CA THR A 195 2.19 -20.05 -24.58
C THR A 195 0.93 -19.20 -24.52
N LEU A 196 0.88 -18.23 -23.61
CA LEU A 196 -0.25 -17.31 -23.45
C LEU A 196 -0.45 -16.37 -24.66
N CYS A 197 0.59 -16.16 -25.47
CA CYS A 197 0.54 -15.30 -26.67
C CYS A 197 0.30 -16.08 -27.97
N LYS A 198 0.11 -17.41 -27.91
CA LYS A 198 0.05 -18.28 -29.09
C LYS A 198 -1.03 -17.82 -30.08
N ASP A 199 -2.22 -17.54 -29.57
CA ASP A 199 -3.41 -17.24 -30.38
C ASP A 199 -3.57 -15.75 -30.73
N LEU A 200 -2.60 -14.91 -30.34
CA LEU A 200 -2.60 -13.48 -30.70
C LEU A 200 -2.10 -13.27 -32.14
N PRO A 201 -2.64 -12.29 -32.88
CA PRO A 201 -2.19 -11.99 -34.23
C PRO A 201 -0.75 -11.47 -34.25
N GLU A 202 -0.09 -11.60 -35.41
CA GLU A 202 1.30 -11.13 -35.57
C GLU A 202 1.42 -9.60 -35.52
N ASN A 203 0.37 -8.89 -35.91
CA ASN A 203 0.32 -7.43 -35.89
C ASN A 203 -0.73 -6.97 -34.88
N LEU A 204 -0.27 -6.41 -33.76
CA LEU A 204 -1.12 -5.84 -32.73
C LEU A 204 -1.26 -4.33 -32.92
N ILE A 205 -2.47 -3.79 -32.73
CA ILE A 205 -2.75 -2.37 -32.90
C ILE A 205 -2.89 -1.70 -31.53
N LEU A 206 -2.03 -0.73 -31.23
CA LEU A 206 -2.11 0.11 -30.04
C LEU A 206 -2.93 1.38 -30.36
N LYS A 207 -4.01 1.62 -29.59
CA LYS A 207 -4.90 2.78 -29.75
C LYS A 207 -5.06 3.57 -28.46
N TYR A 208 -5.50 4.82 -28.57
CA TYR A 208 -5.89 5.65 -27.44
C TYR A 208 -7.37 5.49 -27.11
N TYR A 209 -7.68 5.42 -25.83
CA TYR A 209 -9.02 5.31 -25.27
C TYR A 209 -9.25 6.49 -24.32
N ALA A 210 -10.37 7.19 -24.50
CA ALA A 210 -10.87 8.13 -23.52
C ALA A 210 -11.55 7.33 -22.40
N VAL A 211 -11.09 7.49 -21.16
CA VAL A 211 -11.53 6.73 -20.00
C VAL A 211 -12.09 7.67 -18.94
N LYS A 212 -13.36 7.49 -18.57
CA LYS A 212 -14.06 8.24 -17.53
C LYS A 212 -14.30 7.33 -16.32
N SER A 213 -13.68 7.65 -15.19
CA SER A 213 -13.85 6.89 -13.94
C SER A 213 -14.88 7.54 -13.04
N LYS A 214 -15.83 6.76 -12.51
CA LYS A 214 -16.80 7.20 -11.49
C LYS A 214 -16.16 7.61 -10.15
N LYS A 215 -14.85 7.40 -9.96
CA LYS A 215 -14.16 7.62 -8.67
C LYS A 215 -13.84 9.08 -8.36
N PHE A 216 -13.83 9.96 -9.36
CA PHE A 216 -13.52 11.38 -9.15
C PHE A 216 -14.82 12.20 -9.12
N VAL A 217 -14.89 13.12 -8.15
CA VAL A 217 -16.03 14.04 -7.98
C VAL A 217 -16.09 15.04 -9.14
N GLU A 218 -14.95 15.30 -9.80
CA GLU A 218 -14.84 16.06 -11.04
C GLU A 218 -14.77 15.10 -12.23
N GLU A 219 -15.47 15.44 -13.31
CA GLU A 219 -15.56 14.65 -14.54
C GLU A 219 -14.26 14.66 -15.37
N ILE A 220 -13.17 14.11 -14.81
CA ILE A 220 -11.89 14.09 -15.50
C ILE A 220 -11.87 12.90 -16.47
N VAL A 221 -11.94 13.20 -17.77
CA VAL A 221 -11.63 12.24 -18.84
C VAL A 221 -10.12 12.12 -18.95
N CYS A 222 -9.60 10.89 -18.89
CA CYS A 222 -8.17 10.61 -19.09
C CYS A 222 -7.95 9.75 -20.33
N TYR A 223 -6.92 10.05 -21.11
CA TYR A 223 -6.57 9.30 -22.32
C TYR A 223 -5.54 8.24 -22.01
N LYS A 224 -5.81 6.98 -22.32
CA LYS A 224 -4.90 5.85 -22.07
C LYS A 224 -4.70 5.01 -23.32
N GLN A 225 -3.52 4.41 -23.47
CA GLN A 225 -3.25 3.52 -24.60
C GLN A 225 -3.41 2.06 -24.22
N TYR A 226 -4.05 1.29 -25.08
CA TYR A 226 -4.21 -0.15 -24.96
C TYR A 226 -4.13 -0.83 -26.33
N PHE A 227 -3.74 -2.09 -26.34
CA PHE A 227 -3.84 -2.95 -27.52
C PHE A 227 -5.32 -3.24 -27.79
N SER A 228 -5.74 -2.94 -29.02
CA SER A 228 -7.11 -3.09 -29.52
C SER A 228 -7.22 -4.43 -30.22
N ASP A 229 -7.46 -5.49 -29.45
CA ASP A 229 -7.61 -6.86 -29.94
C ASP A 229 -8.75 -7.56 -29.18
N PRO A 230 -9.63 -8.33 -29.85
CA PRO A 230 -10.71 -9.07 -29.17
C PRO A 230 -10.21 -10.04 -28.09
N ASN A 231 -9.01 -10.60 -28.27
CA ASN A 231 -8.37 -11.51 -27.33
C ASN A 231 -7.53 -10.78 -26.27
N LEU A 232 -7.62 -9.44 -26.17
CA LEU A 232 -6.97 -8.64 -25.13
C LEU A 232 -7.97 -7.68 -24.47
N LEU A 233 -8.51 -8.10 -23.34
CA LEU A 233 -9.42 -7.28 -22.53
C LEU A 233 -8.74 -5.99 -22.03
N LEU A 234 -9.51 -4.91 -22.02
CA LEU A 234 -9.06 -3.65 -21.42
C LEU A 234 -8.99 -3.80 -19.89
N PRO A 235 -7.88 -3.43 -19.24
CA PRO A 235 -7.67 -3.63 -17.82
C PRO A 235 -8.31 -2.50 -17.02
N LEU A 236 -9.61 -2.29 -17.22
CA LEU A 236 -10.42 -1.24 -16.60
C LEU A 236 -11.24 -1.81 -15.45
N ALA A 237 -11.48 -0.98 -14.43
CA ALA A 237 -12.30 -1.39 -13.29
C ALA A 237 -13.79 -1.49 -13.69
N PRO A 238 -14.59 -2.36 -13.07
CA PRO A 238 -16.03 -2.44 -13.30
C PRO A 238 -16.72 -1.08 -13.16
N GLY A 239 -17.66 -0.78 -14.07
CA GLY A 239 -18.38 0.49 -14.10
C GLY A 239 -17.60 1.68 -14.65
N THR A 240 -16.41 1.45 -15.24
CA THR A 240 -15.65 2.48 -15.97
C THR A 240 -16.20 2.64 -17.38
N LEU A 241 -16.51 3.87 -17.78
CA LEU A 241 -16.89 4.18 -19.15
C LEU A 241 -15.63 4.45 -19.98
N TYR A 242 -15.60 3.93 -21.19
CA TYR A 242 -14.51 4.18 -22.13
C TYR A 242 -15.02 4.29 -23.55
N SER A 243 -14.30 5.03 -24.38
CA SER A 243 -14.51 5.07 -25.82
C SER A 243 -13.18 5.04 -26.55
N ASN A 244 -13.14 4.33 -27.67
CA ASN A 244 -11.99 4.37 -28.57
C ASN A 244 -11.91 5.75 -29.21
N THR A 245 -10.72 6.31 -29.29
CA THR A 245 -10.51 7.60 -29.95
C THR A 245 -9.97 7.35 -31.36
N ASN A 246 -10.47 8.09 -32.35
CA ASN A 246 -9.92 8.08 -33.71
C ASN A 246 -8.57 8.82 -33.81
N MET A 247 -7.81 8.88 -32.71
CA MET A 247 -6.48 9.49 -32.63
C MET A 247 -5.41 8.56 -33.24
N ARG A 248 -4.13 8.95 -33.09
CA ARG A 248 -2.97 8.18 -33.53
C ARG A 248 -3.02 6.73 -33.04
N TRP A 249 -2.79 5.79 -33.96
CA TRP A 249 -2.56 4.38 -33.66
C TRP A 249 -1.13 3.99 -34.01
N GLN A 250 -0.66 2.90 -33.40
CA GLN A 250 0.66 2.33 -33.68
C GLN A 250 0.52 0.82 -33.87
N GLN A 251 1.12 0.29 -34.92
CA GLN A 251 1.26 -1.16 -35.10
C GLN A 251 2.51 -1.67 -34.37
N VAL A 252 2.37 -2.79 -33.67
CA VAL A 252 3.45 -3.45 -32.92
C VAL A 252 3.46 -4.91 -33.33
N LYS A 253 4.61 -5.41 -33.78
CA LYS A 253 4.77 -6.83 -34.14
C LYS A 253 4.85 -7.69 -32.88
N LYS A 254 4.14 -8.81 -32.86
CA LYS A 254 4.16 -9.80 -31.77
C LYS A 254 5.57 -10.33 -31.55
N LYS A 255 6.29 -10.68 -32.63
CA LYS A 255 7.69 -11.10 -32.56
C LYS A 255 8.58 -10.09 -31.83
N TRP A 256 8.50 -8.81 -32.20
CA TRP A 256 9.26 -7.75 -31.53
C TRP A 256 8.91 -7.66 -30.04
N LEU A 257 7.63 -7.78 -29.70
CA LEU A 257 7.17 -7.69 -28.32
C LEU A 257 7.71 -8.85 -27.47
N LEU A 258 7.68 -10.07 -27.99
CA LEU A 258 8.24 -11.25 -27.34
C LEU A 258 9.76 -11.20 -27.21
N GLU A 259 10.48 -10.66 -28.20
CA GLU A 259 11.92 -10.39 -28.12
C GLU A 259 12.21 -9.41 -26.98
N LYS A 260 11.47 -8.30 -26.88
CA LYS A 260 11.68 -7.32 -25.80
C LYS A 260 11.26 -7.85 -24.42
N ILE A 261 10.23 -8.68 -24.32
CA ILE A 261 9.89 -9.35 -23.05
C ILE A 261 11.02 -10.28 -22.62
N SER A 262 11.60 -11.05 -23.55
CA SER A 262 12.77 -11.90 -23.29
C SER A 262 13.92 -11.09 -22.71
N GLU A 263 14.28 -9.98 -23.37
CA GLU A 263 15.36 -9.10 -22.90
C GLU A 263 15.08 -8.51 -21.51
N VAL A 264 13.82 -8.14 -21.19
CA VAL A 264 13.43 -7.69 -19.84
C VAL A 264 13.58 -8.78 -18.78
N ILE A 265 13.36 -10.05 -19.12
CA ILE A 265 13.44 -11.17 -18.18
C ILE A 265 14.89 -11.60 -17.97
N PHE A 266 15.67 -11.78 -19.04
CA PHE A 266 16.99 -12.39 -18.97
C PHE A 266 18.14 -11.38 -18.81
N GLN A 267 17.97 -10.12 -19.24
CA GLN A 267 19.03 -9.11 -19.23
C GLN A 267 18.83 -8.04 -18.14
N GLN A 268 18.36 -8.47 -16.98
CA GLN A 268 18.11 -7.59 -15.83
C GLN A 268 19.44 -7.15 -15.20
N ARG A 269 19.82 -5.89 -15.41
CA ARG A 269 21.10 -5.34 -14.93
C ARG A 269 20.95 -4.40 -13.75
N VAL A 270 21.75 -4.63 -12.71
CA VAL A 270 21.69 -3.88 -11.45
C VAL A 270 23.06 -3.39 -11.01
N LYS A 271 23.11 -2.15 -10.53
CA LYS A 271 24.30 -1.52 -9.96
C LYS A 271 24.30 -1.65 -8.44
N ILE A 272 25.38 -2.22 -7.88
CA ILE A 272 25.62 -2.37 -6.44
C ILE A 272 27.05 -1.87 -6.15
N ASN A 273 27.20 -0.85 -5.29
CA ASN A 273 28.51 -0.28 -4.92
C ASN A 273 29.42 0.02 -6.13
N GLU A 274 28.86 0.65 -7.17
CA GLU A 274 29.50 0.96 -8.45
C GLU A 274 29.69 -0.20 -9.45
N GLU A 275 29.57 -1.46 -9.01
CA GLU A 275 29.67 -2.63 -9.89
C GLU A 275 28.31 -3.00 -10.52
N VAL A 276 28.32 -3.25 -11.84
CA VAL A 276 27.15 -3.74 -12.57
C VAL A 276 27.12 -5.26 -12.56
N HIS A 277 25.96 -5.81 -12.24
CA HIS A 277 25.69 -7.24 -12.19
C HIS A 277 24.43 -7.59 -13.01
N VAL A 278 24.39 -8.78 -13.59
CA VAL A 278 23.21 -9.37 -14.22
C VAL A 278 22.48 -10.27 -13.21
N ILE A 279 21.16 -10.18 -13.19
CA ILE A 279 20.27 -10.99 -12.38
C ILE A 279 19.75 -12.16 -13.22
N THR A 280 20.15 -13.37 -12.87
CA THR A 280 19.86 -14.60 -13.62
C THR A 280 18.75 -15.46 -13.00
N LYS A 281 18.29 -15.09 -11.80
CA LYS A 281 17.23 -15.80 -11.07
C LYS A 281 16.19 -14.81 -10.60
N GLY A 282 14.92 -15.16 -10.81
CA GLY A 282 13.79 -14.31 -10.47
C GLY A 282 13.68 -13.04 -11.31
N VAL A 283 12.84 -12.12 -10.85
CA VAL A 283 12.72 -10.77 -11.39
C VAL A 283 13.01 -9.73 -10.31
N VAL A 284 13.57 -8.58 -10.68
CA VAL A 284 14.01 -7.57 -9.72
C VAL A 284 12.82 -6.85 -9.08
N GLN A 285 12.75 -6.81 -7.74
CA GLN A 285 11.66 -6.10 -7.06
C GLN A 285 11.81 -4.58 -7.27
N GLY A 286 10.80 -3.92 -7.84
CA GLY A 286 10.77 -2.46 -8.05
C GLY A 286 10.92 -2.00 -9.50
N ALA A 287 11.22 -2.90 -10.44
CA ALA A 287 11.07 -2.60 -11.86
C ALA A 287 9.58 -2.57 -12.27
N ILE A 288 9.28 -1.83 -13.33
CA ILE A 288 7.91 -1.55 -13.78
C ILE A 288 7.14 -2.81 -14.22
N THR A 289 7.82 -3.80 -14.80
CA THR A 289 7.23 -5.05 -15.30
C THR A 289 7.20 -6.16 -14.25
N SER A 290 8.04 -6.11 -13.21
CA SER A 290 8.24 -7.24 -12.29
C SER A 290 6.97 -7.69 -11.57
N SER A 291 6.09 -6.76 -11.18
CA SER A 291 4.84 -7.13 -10.50
C SER A 291 3.91 -7.93 -11.42
N VAL A 292 3.74 -7.49 -12.68
CA VAL A 292 2.86 -8.20 -13.62
C VAL A 292 3.47 -9.52 -14.08
N LEU A 293 4.80 -9.60 -14.24
CA LEU A 293 5.50 -10.85 -14.52
C LEU A 293 5.32 -11.86 -13.38
N SER A 294 5.44 -11.41 -12.13
CA SER A 294 5.16 -12.23 -10.95
C SER A 294 3.69 -12.67 -10.90
N ASP A 295 2.75 -11.76 -11.20
CA ASP A 295 1.33 -12.11 -11.23
C ASP A 295 1.03 -13.19 -12.28
N ILE A 296 1.60 -13.09 -13.49
CA ILE A 296 1.46 -14.10 -14.56
C ILE A 296 2.00 -15.46 -14.08
N TYR A 297 3.22 -15.50 -13.56
CA TYR A 297 3.86 -16.74 -13.11
C TYR A 297 3.03 -17.46 -12.05
N TYR A 298 2.66 -16.77 -10.98
CA TYR A 298 1.94 -17.41 -9.88
C TYR A 298 0.47 -17.70 -10.19
N ASN A 299 -0.17 -16.95 -11.11
CA ASN A 299 -1.50 -17.34 -11.58
C ASN A 299 -1.44 -18.58 -12.48
N PHE A 300 -0.41 -18.71 -13.32
CA PHE A 300 -0.21 -19.93 -14.09
C PHE A 300 -0.07 -21.16 -13.17
N ILE A 301 0.79 -21.06 -12.15
CA ILE A 301 0.96 -22.14 -11.15
C ILE A 301 -0.36 -22.48 -10.47
N LEU A 302 -1.13 -21.47 -10.06
CA LEU A 302 -2.43 -21.65 -9.44
C LEU A 302 -3.40 -22.42 -10.36
N HIS A 303 -3.48 -22.06 -11.64
CA HIS A 303 -4.34 -22.76 -12.60
C HIS A 303 -3.80 -24.11 -13.08
N LYS A 304 -2.50 -24.37 -12.96
CA LYS A 304 -1.88 -25.61 -13.44
C LYS A 304 -1.68 -26.64 -12.34
N ALA A 305 -1.03 -26.25 -11.25
CA ALA A 305 -0.66 -27.13 -10.13
C ALA A 305 -1.66 -27.09 -8.96
N MET A 306 -2.51 -26.06 -8.87
CA MET A 306 -3.53 -25.94 -7.82
C MET A 306 -4.96 -25.98 -8.38
N SER A 307 -5.16 -26.48 -9.61
CA SER A 307 -6.46 -26.48 -10.30
C SER A 307 -7.57 -27.17 -9.50
N THR A 308 -7.26 -28.29 -8.83
CA THR A 308 -8.20 -29.01 -7.96
C THR A 308 -8.77 -28.12 -6.85
N TYR A 309 -7.99 -27.17 -6.33
CA TYR A 309 -8.44 -26.29 -5.26
C TYR A 309 -9.31 -25.13 -5.77
N LEU A 310 -9.26 -24.84 -7.07
CA LEU A 310 -10.17 -23.89 -7.71
C LEU A 310 -11.57 -24.45 -7.89
N THR A 311 -11.72 -25.78 -7.93
CA THR A 311 -13.02 -26.45 -8.07
C THR A 311 -13.61 -26.91 -6.73
N THR A 312 -12.76 -27.17 -5.73
CA THR A 312 -13.16 -27.67 -4.39
C THR A 312 -13.26 -26.58 -3.32
N GLY A 313 -13.08 -25.31 -3.70
CA GLY A 313 -13.16 -24.16 -2.80
C GLY A 313 -12.93 -22.86 -3.53
N LYS A 314 -12.48 -21.84 -2.79
CA LYS A 314 -12.13 -20.51 -3.31
C LYS A 314 -10.71 -20.15 -2.94
N ILE A 315 -9.89 -19.81 -3.95
CA ILE A 315 -8.59 -19.20 -3.72
C ILE A 315 -8.66 -17.71 -4.03
N ILE A 316 -8.30 -16.88 -3.06
CA ILE A 316 -8.10 -15.45 -3.25
C ILE A 316 -6.61 -15.15 -3.12
N LYS A 317 -6.00 -14.66 -4.21
CA LYS A 317 -4.60 -14.26 -4.25
C LYS A 317 -4.44 -12.74 -4.28
N TYR A 318 -3.44 -12.25 -3.57
CA TYR A 318 -2.97 -10.88 -3.68
C TYR A 318 -1.44 -10.87 -3.65
N VAL A 319 -0.83 -10.66 -4.82
CA VAL A 319 0.63 -10.74 -5.00
C VAL A 319 1.16 -12.11 -4.52
N ASP A 320 1.89 -12.14 -3.40
CA ASP A 320 2.49 -13.32 -2.78
C ASP A 320 1.64 -13.94 -1.65
N ASP A 321 0.55 -13.29 -1.24
CA ASP A 321 -0.37 -13.78 -0.22
C ASP A 321 -1.52 -14.58 -0.87
N ILE A 322 -1.75 -15.82 -0.40
CA ILE A 322 -2.84 -16.69 -0.85
C ILE A 322 -3.74 -17.03 0.34
N LEU A 323 -5.05 -16.90 0.15
CA LEU A 323 -6.08 -17.36 1.06
C LEU A 323 -6.94 -18.42 0.37
N TYR A 324 -6.90 -19.65 0.88
CA TYR A 324 -7.79 -20.72 0.46
C TYR A 324 -8.93 -20.92 1.46
N VAL A 325 -10.14 -21.08 0.94
CA VAL A 325 -11.37 -21.29 1.71
C VAL A 325 -12.13 -22.49 1.14
N THR A 326 -12.52 -23.43 1.98
CA THR A 326 -13.30 -24.62 1.58
C THR A 326 -14.20 -25.11 2.71
N GLU A 327 -15.26 -25.82 2.38
CA GLU A 327 -16.14 -26.51 3.33
C GLU A 327 -15.57 -27.88 3.76
N SER A 328 -14.62 -28.42 2.98
CA SER A 328 -14.04 -29.74 3.25
C SER A 328 -12.75 -29.63 4.06
N GLU A 329 -12.78 -30.15 5.29
CA GLU A 329 -11.60 -30.22 6.14
C GLU A 329 -10.48 -31.04 5.50
N SER A 330 -10.83 -32.16 4.85
CA SER A 330 -9.86 -33.05 4.21
C SER A 330 -9.12 -32.33 3.08
N VAL A 331 -9.83 -31.54 2.27
CA VAL A 331 -9.23 -30.75 1.20
C VAL A 331 -8.37 -29.61 1.77
N ALA A 332 -8.80 -28.96 2.86
CA ALA A 332 -7.99 -27.95 3.55
C ALA A 332 -6.68 -28.55 4.10
N ARG A 333 -6.73 -29.77 4.66
CA ARG A 333 -5.54 -30.52 5.10
C ARG A 333 -4.60 -30.84 3.94
N GLN A 334 -5.14 -31.26 2.80
CA GLN A 334 -4.34 -31.50 1.58
C GLN A 334 -3.68 -30.21 1.09
N PHE A 335 -4.41 -29.08 1.06
CA PHE A 335 -3.82 -27.79 0.68
C PHE A 335 -2.72 -27.37 1.67
N LEU A 336 -2.93 -27.58 2.97
CA LEU A 336 -1.91 -27.30 3.98
C LEU A 336 -0.66 -28.17 3.78
N GLN A 337 -0.82 -29.45 3.47
CA GLN A 337 0.29 -30.35 3.13
C GLN A 337 1.05 -29.85 1.88
N LEU A 338 0.32 -29.43 0.84
CA LEU A 338 0.93 -28.78 -0.32
C LEU A 338 1.73 -27.54 0.07
N THR A 339 1.25 -26.72 1.03
CA THR A 339 2.04 -25.56 1.47
C THR A 339 3.33 -25.94 2.21
N LYS A 340 3.39 -27.11 2.86
CA LYS A 340 4.59 -27.63 3.52
C LYS A 340 5.60 -28.16 2.50
N GLU A 341 5.12 -28.95 1.53
CA GLU A 341 5.93 -29.54 0.46
C GLU A 341 6.39 -28.50 -0.57
N GLY A 342 5.56 -27.48 -0.80
CA GLY A 342 5.73 -26.53 -1.89
C GLY A 342 5.36 -27.13 -3.24
N ILE A 343 5.77 -26.44 -4.31
CA ILE A 343 5.63 -26.90 -5.69
C ILE A 343 7.02 -26.81 -6.33
N PRO A 344 7.88 -27.83 -6.12
CA PRO A 344 9.29 -27.79 -6.48
C PRO A 344 9.53 -27.53 -7.97
N GLN A 345 8.68 -28.05 -8.87
CA GLN A 345 8.85 -27.85 -10.31
C GLN A 345 8.80 -26.39 -10.74
N TYR A 346 8.16 -25.52 -9.94
CA TYR A 346 8.09 -24.08 -10.19
C TYR A 346 8.92 -23.25 -9.21
N ASN A 347 9.76 -23.89 -8.39
CA ASN A 347 10.50 -23.27 -7.29
C ASN A 347 9.59 -22.41 -6.39
N CYS A 348 8.35 -22.87 -6.17
CA CYS A 348 7.34 -22.15 -5.40
C CYS A 348 7.24 -22.77 -4.01
N TYR A 349 7.66 -22.05 -2.98
CA TYR A 349 7.61 -22.51 -1.58
C TYR A 349 6.89 -21.47 -0.73
N PHE A 350 6.31 -21.89 0.39
CA PHE A 350 5.58 -21.03 1.31
C PHE A 350 6.37 -20.79 2.59
N LYS A 351 6.11 -19.68 3.29
CA LYS A 351 6.75 -19.36 4.56
C LYS A 351 6.01 -20.06 5.71
N PRO A 352 6.57 -21.10 6.34
CA PRO A 352 5.86 -21.84 7.40
C PRO A 352 5.46 -20.94 8.56
N SER A 353 6.34 -20.01 8.95
CA SER A 353 6.08 -19.04 10.03
C SER A 353 4.94 -18.04 9.74
N LYS A 354 4.41 -18.02 8.52
CA LYS A 354 3.30 -17.16 8.10
C LYS A 354 2.08 -17.95 7.66
N THR A 355 2.17 -19.28 7.59
CA THR A 355 1.01 -20.12 7.32
C THR A 355 0.07 -20.09 8.53
N ARG A 356 -1.21 -19.84 8.29
CA ARG A 356 -2.24 -19.79 9.34
C ARG A 356 -3.47 -20.54 8.89
N THR A 357 -4.10 -21.27 9.82
CA THR A 357 -5.28 -22.08 9.53
C THR A 357 -6.16 -22.25 10.77
N ASN A 358 -7.44 -22.52 10.56
CA ASN A 358 -8.35 -23.00 11.61
C ASN A 358 -8.53 -24.53 11.58
N VAL A 359 -7.78 -25.25 10.74
CA VAL A 359 -7.77 -26.72 10.69
C VAL A 359 -6.91 -27.27 11.84
N VAL A 360 -7.48 -28.18 12.64
CA VAL A 360 -6.77 -28.82 13.75
C VAL A 360 -5.77 -29.85 13.20
N THR A 361 -4.46 -29.64 13.32
CA THR A 361 -3.48 -30.65 12.89
C THR A 361 -2.75 -31.29 14.05
N CYS A 362 -2.41 -32.56 13.93
CA CYS A 362 -1.58 -33.30 14.90
C CYS A 362 -0.18 -32.67 15.09
N ASP A 363 0.31 -31.93 14.09
CA ASP A 363 1.68 -31.43 14.02
C ASP A 363 1.89 -30.04 14.66
N GLY A 364 0.97 -29.59 15.53
CA GLY A 364 1.16 -28.33 16.28
C GLY A 364 0.98 -27.02 15.50
N ASN A 365 0.27 -27.03 14.35
CA ASN A 365 -0.16 -25.75 13.76
C ASN A 365 -1.11 -25.02 14.70
N ILE A 366 -0.90 -23.71 14.85
CA ILE A 366 -1.75 -22.86 15.70
C ILE A 366 -3.11 -22.74 15.01
N THR A 367 -4.11 -23.48 15.52
CA THR A 367 -5.51 -23.24 15.20
C THR A 367 -5.85 -21.83 15.64
N VAL A 368 -6.25 -20.99 14.68
CA VAL A 368 -6.60 -19.60 14.96
C VAL A 368 -8.07 -19.34 14.67
N ASP A 369 -8.76 -18.69 15.60
CA ASP A 369 -10.13 -18.22 15.39
C ASP A 369 -10.19 -17.08 14.37
N ASN A 370 -9.08 -16.33 14.23
CA ASN A 370 -8.98 -15.20 13.33
C ASN A 370 -7.77 -15.32 12.39
N ILE A 371 -7.99 -15.16 11.09
CA ILE A 371 -6.93 -15.12 10.08
C ILE A 371 -6.61 -13.68 9.70
N THR A 372 -5.32 -13.35 9.66
CA THR A 372 -4.87 -12.09 9.09
C THR A 372 -4.55 -12.29 7.62
N TYR A 373 -5.17 -11.50 6.75
CA TYR A 373 -4.92 -11.52 5.31
C TYR A 373 -4.92 -10.09 4.75
N ILE A 374 -3.87 -9.70 4.02
CA ILE A 374 -3.70 -8.39 3.36
C ILE A 374 -4.02 -7.14 4.22
N GLY A 375 -3.82 -7.23 5.54
CA GLY A 375 -4.10 -6.16 6.49
C GLY A 375 -5.51 -6.18 7.09
N TYR A 376 -6.32 -7.18 6.77
CA TYR A 376 -7.58 -7.49 7.44
C TYR A 376 -7.40 -8.61 8.47
N GLU A 377 -8.29 -8.63 9.45
CA GLU A 377 -8.49 -9.72 10.40
C GLU A 377 -9.88 -10.28 10.16
N ILE A 378 -9.94 -11.58 9.88
CA ILE A 378 -11.13 -12.31 9.44
C ILE A 378 -11.47 -13.31 10.52
N ASN A 379 -12.68 -13.26 11.06
CA ASN A 379 -13.17 -14.29 11.98
C ASN A 379 -13.59 -15.53 11.19
N CYS A 380 -12.97 -16.68 11.46
CA CYS A 380 -13.22 -17.91 10.70
C CYS A 380 -14.62 -18.49 10.94
N THR A 381 -15.26 -18.14 12.07
CA THR A 381 -16.61 -18.60 12.41
C THR A 381 -17.66 -17.70 11.80
N THR A 382 -17.62 -16.41 12.11
CA THR A 382 -18.64 -15.43 11.71
C THR A 382 -18.42 -14.84 10.32
N LEU A 383 -17.21 -14.99 9.75
CA LEU A 383 -16.74 -14.37 8.51
C LEU A 383 -16.69 -12.84 8.52
N GLU A 384 -16.90 -12.23 9.68
CA GLU A 384 -16.78 -10.80 9.86
C GLU A 384 -15.32 -10.36 9.70
N VAL A 385 -15.14 -9.16 9.14
CA VAL A 385 -13.83 -8.63 8.76
C VAL A 385 -13.59 -7.25 9.35
N GLU A 386 -12.43 -7.10 9.99
CA GLU A 386 -11.94 -5.83 10.53
C GLU A 386 -10.57 -5.48 9.96
N TYR A 387 -10.17 -4.22 10.04
CA TYR A 387 -8.80 -3.84 9.70
C TYR A 387 -7.86 -4.20 10.86
N LYS A 388 -6.74 -4.87 10.55
CA LYS A 388 -5.72 -5.16 11.55
C LYS A 388 -4.94 -3.91 11.88
N HIS A 389 -5.23 -3.32 13.04
CA HIS A 389 -4.49 -2.19 13.55
C HIS A 389 -3.16 -2.64 14.18
N SER A 390 -2.04 -2.22 13.61
CA SER A 390 -0.73 -2.37 14.27
C SER A 390 -0.60 -1.40 15.43
N HIS A 391 0.03 -1.82 16.54
CA HIS A 391 0.44 -0.94 17.65
C HIS A 391 1.61 -0.01 17.28
N THR A 392 1.62 0.52 16.06
CA THR A 392 2.66 1.44 15.59
C THR A 392 2.44 2.81 16.22
N ASN A 393 3.46 3.35 16.88
CA ASN A 393 3.43 4.72 17.38
C ASN A 393 3.15 5.68 16.20
N PHE A 394 2.01 6.37 16.25
CA PHE A 394 1.50 7.20 15.17
C PHE A 394 2.44 8.36 14.79
N SER A 395 3.33 8.77 15.70
CA SER A 395 4.40 9.75 15.42
C SER A 395 5.29 9.32 14.25
N HIS A 396 5.58 8.02 14.11
CA HIS A 396 6.38 7.49 13.00
C HIS A 396 5.58 7.34 11.68
N THR A 397 4.29 7.64 11.69
CA THR A 397 3.42 7.59 10.51
C THR A 397 3.18 8.98 9.92
N ILE A 398 3.40 10.04 10.71
CA ILE A 398 3.25 11.44 10.27
C ILE A 398 4.51 11.88 9.53
N LYS A 399 4.32 12.32 8.27
CA LYS A 399 5.33 13.07 7.52
C LYS A 399 4.88 14.52 7.45
N VAL A 400 5.45 15.37 8.29
CA VAL A 400 5.34 16.83 8.13
C VAL A 400 6.24 17.24 6.98
N SER A 401 5.66 17.34 5.79
CA SER A 401 6.34 17.86 4.61
C SER A 401 6.62 19.35 4.80
N LYS A 402 7.90 19.73 4.95
CA LYS A 402 8.35 21.14 4.96
C LYS A 402 8.08 21.90 3.66
N LYS A 403 7.70 21.22 2.56
CA LYS A 403 7.51 21.86 1.25
C LYS A 403 6.32 22.80 1.17
N ASP A 404 5.43 22.79 2.16
CA ASP A 404 4.13 23.43 2.01
C ASP A 404 4.08 24.88 2.54
N ASP A 405 4.98 25.34 3.43
CA ASP A 405 4.91 26.67 4.10
C ASP A 405 3.48 27.11 4.51
N LEU A 406 2.60 26.13 4.74
CA LEU A 406 1.19 26.39 4.97
C LEU A 406 0.99 26.79 6.43
N PRO A 407 0.11 27.76 6.71
CA PRO A 407 -0.27 28.08 8.09
C PRO A 407 -0.73 26.81 8.85
N PRO A 408 -0.39 26.65 10.14
CA PRO A 408 -0.65 25.43 10.91
C PRO A 408 -2.09 24.91 10.82
N LEU A 409 -3.09 25.80 10.84
CA LEU A 409 -4.51 25.42 10.69
C LEU A 409 -4.86 24.88 9.31
N VAL A 410 -4.27 25.45 8.24
CA VAL A 410 -4.48 24.98 6.87
C VAL A 410 -3.84 23.61 6.69
N TYR A 411 -2.64 23.41 7.26
CA TYR A 411 -1.97 22.12 7.27
C TYR A 411 -2.76 21.07 8.05
N LEU A 412 -3.23 21.42 9.27
CA LEU A 412 -4.09 20.56 10.09
C LEU A 412 -5.33 20.11 9.29
N ARG A 413 -6.04 21.06 8.67
CA ARG A 413 -7.21 20.77 7.83
C ARG A 413 -6.86 19.83 6.68
N LYS A 414 -5.77 20.10 5.94
CA LYS A 414 -5.30 19.26 4.82
C LYS A 414 -5.02 17.83 5.29
N ARG A 415 -4.32 17.64 6.41
CA ARG A 415 -3.97 16.32 6.95
C ARG A 415 -5.18 15.55 7.48
N LEU A 416 -6.03 16.20 8.27
CA LEU A 416 -7.23 15.57 8.83
C LEU A 416 -8.29 15.26 7.77
N SER A 417 -8.24 15.93 6.61
CA SER A 417 -9.15 15.66 5.50
C SER A 417 -8.92 14.34 4.76
N ASN A 418 -7.78 13.68 5.02
CA ASN A 418 -7.45 12.39 4.43
C ASN A 418 -8.16 11.23 5.17
N ILE A 419 -9.42 11.00 4.84
CA ILE A 419 -10.26 9.95 5.43
C ILE A 419 -9.73 8.54 5.13
N ALA A 420 -8.92 8.35 4.08
CA ALA A 420 -8.36 7.04 3.74
C ALA A 420 -7.48 6.45 4.86
N CYS A 421 -6.91 7.31 5.72
CA CYS A 421 -6.15 6.87 6.91
C CYS A 421 -7.02 6.11 7.93
N LEU A 422 -8.34 6.34 7.94
CA LEU A 422 -9.27 5.69 8.86
C LEU A 422 -9.68 4.28 8.43
N LYS A 423 -9.27 3.85 7.22
CA LYS A 423 -9.53 2.50 6.69
C LYS A 423 -11.02 2.14 6.57
N LEU A 424 -11.90 3.14 6.47
CA LEU A 424 -13.35 2.99 6.33
C LEU A 424 -13.76 2.75 4.86
N SER A 425 -13.45 1.55 4.33
CA SER A 425 -13.82 1.14 2.97
C SER A 425 -15.28 0.64 2.90
N LYS A 426 -15.86 0.62 1.69
CA LYS A 426 -17.18 0.01 1.43
C LYS A 426 -17.23 -1.44 1.91
N PHE A 427 -16.16 -2.18 1.66
CA PHE A 427 -16.01 -3.57 2.06
C PHE A 427 -16.17 -3.79 3.58
N ILE A 428 -15.46 -3.01 4.41
CA ILE A 428 -15.52 -3.19 5.88
C ILE A 428 -16.86 -2.70 6.47
N LEU A 429 -17.49 -1.70 5.85
CA LEU A 429 -18.77 -1.16 6.28
C LEU A 429 -19.97 -1.88 5.65
N ASN A 430 -19.74 -3.00 4.94
CA ASN A 430 -20.77 -3.75 4.25
C ASN A 430 -21.59 -4.58 5.24
N ARG A 431 -22.92 -4.41 5.22
CA ARG A 431 -23.87 -5.12 6.09
C ARG A 431 -24.10 -6.58 5.66
N THR A 432 -23.81 -6.90 4.39
CA THR A 432 -23.81 -8.28 3.92
C THR A 432 -22.64 -9.07 4.51
N ILE A 433 -21.59 -8.40 4.96
CA ILE A 433 -20.37 -9.02 5.51
C ILE A 433 -20.37 -8.92 7.04
N ASN A 434 -20.53 -7.71 7.56
CA ASN A 434 -20.40 -7.41 8.99
C ASN A 434 -21.75 -7.10 9.63
N SER A 435 -21.96 -7.58 10.85
CA SER A 435 -23.10 -7.20 11.69
C SER A 435 -23.07 -5.72 12.08
N GLU A 436 -24.21 -5.19 12.52
CA GLU A 436 -24.28 -3.81 13.04
C GLU A 436 -23.33 -3.60 14.23
N ASN A 437 -23.16 -4.62 15.08
CA ASN A 437 -22.25 -4.57 16.22
C ASN A 437 -20.79 -4.41 15.77
N THR A 438 -20.36 -5.20 14.79
CA THR A 438 -19.00 -5.12 14.25
C THR A 438 -18.77 -3.81 13.50
N ILE A 439 -19.72 -3.36 12.67
CA ILE A 439 -19.66 -2.03 12.02
C ILE A 439 -19.55 -0.91 13.07
N MET A 440 -20.33 -0.96 14.15
CA MET A 440 -20.28 0.04 15.22
C MET A 440 -18.92 0.04 15.94
N ARG A 441 -18.34 -1.14 16.18
CA ARG A 441 -16.99 -1.29 16.75
C ARG A 441 -15.92 -0.69 15.84
N ILE A 442 -15.97 -0.97 14.53
CA ILE A 442 -15.10 -0.37 13.51
C ILE A 442 -15.21 1.17 13.53
N ILE A 443 -16.45 1.70 13.54
CA ILE A 443 -16.69 3.15 13.58
C ILE A 443 -16.08 3.76 14.84
N LYS A 444 -16.34 3.18 16.02
CA LYS A 444 -15.77 3.65 17.30
C LYS A 444 -14.24 3.66 17.25
N ARG A 445 -13.62 2.60 16.72
CA ARG A 445 -12.17 2.50 16.58
C ARG A 445 -11.61 3.57 15.64
N ALA A 446 -12.24 3.77 14.48
CA ALA A 446 -11.84 4.82 13.53
C ALA A 446 -11.96 6.23 14.14
N CYS A 447 -13.02 6.49 14.92
CA CYS A 447 -13.20 7.77 15.62
C CYS A 447 -12.10 7.99 16.68
N LEU A 448 -11.71 6.94 17.40
CA LEU A 448 -10.61 7.00 18.36
C LEU A 448 -9.27 7.28 17.65
N LEU A 449 -9.00 6.62 16.53
CA LEU A 449 -7.80 6.86 15.72
C LEU A 449 -7.75 8.28 15.19
N GLN A 450 -8.87 8.82 14.74
CA GLN A 450 -8.97 10.22 14.32
C GLN A 450 -8.63 11.16 15.49
N ALA A 451 -9.09 10.86 16.70
CA ALA A 451 -8.80 11.65 17.89
C ALA A 451 -7.32 11.60 18.30
N GLU A 452 -6.71 10.40 18.32
CA GLU A 452 -5.28 10.19 18.59
C GLU A 452 -4.41 10.94 17.57
N TYR A 453 -4.72 10.79 16.28
CA TYR A 453 -4.00 11.45 15.20
C TYR A 453 -4.14 12.98 15.28
N THR A 454 -5.33 13.49 15.62
CA THR A 454 -5.56 14.94 15.81
C THR A 454 -4.77 15.48 16.99
N CYS A 455 -4.72 14.75 18.11
CA CYS A 455 -3.92 15.13 19.29
C CYS A 455 -2.44 15.30 18.92
N ILE A 456 -1.87 14.33 18.20
CA ILE A 456 -0.46 14.38 17.79
C ILE A 456 -0.21 15.54 16.83
N LEU A 457 -1.07 15.73 15.82
CA LEU A 457 -0.92 16.84 14.87
C LEU A 457 -1.03 18.22 15.51
N ILE A 458 -1.92 18.40 16.49
CA ILE A 458 -2.01 19.69 17.20
C ILE A 458 -0.71 19.96 17.96
N LYS A 459 -0.16 18.95 18.64
CA LYS A 459 1.11 19.10 19.36
C LYS A 459 2.28 19.42 18.42
N GLU A 460 2.38 18.71 17.30
CA GLU A 460 3.46 18.91 16.32
C GLU A 460 3.35 20.23 15.55
N LEU A 461 2.15 20.68 15.19
CA LEU A 461 1.97 21.88 14.35
C LEU A 461 1.94 23.19 15.14
N PHE A 462 1.68 23.12 16.43
CA PHE A 462 1.58 24.29 17.30
C PHE A 462 2.65 24.29 18.39
N ASP A 463 3.71 23.49 18.24
CA ASP A 463 4.85 23.41 19.17
C ASP A 463 4.42 23.20 20.64
N ASN A 464 3.45 22.31 20.86
CA ASN A 464 2.79 22.07 22.15
C ASN A 464 2.04 23.29 22.75
N GLU A 465 1.96 24.39 22.03
CA GLU A 465 1.32 25.64 22.43
C GLU A 465 0.17 26.07 21.49
N PRO A 466 -0.95 25.31 21.44
CA PRO A 466 -2.09 25.70 20.60
C PRO A 466 -2.79 26.93 21.17
N ARG A 467 -2.56 28.10 20.55
CA ARG A 467 -3.19 29.38 20.94
C ARG A 467 -4.55 29.61 20.28
N ASN A 468 -4.73 29.16 19.03
CA ASN A 468 -5.99 29.33 18.28
C ASN A 468 -6.95 28.14 18.47
N ILE A 469 -7.45 27.96 19.70
CA ILE A 469 -8.33 26.83 20.06
C ILE A 469 -9.63 26.84 19.25
N GLN A 470 -10.24 28.01 19.05
CA GLN A 470 -11.49 28.13 18.29
C GLN A 470 -11.31 27.71 16.83
N GLY A 471 -10.21 28.13 16.18
CA GLY A 471 -9.86 27.70 14.83
C GLY A 471 -9.63 26.20 14.73
N ILE A 472 -8.95 25.60 15.71
CA ILE A 472 -8.74 24.15 15.79
C ILE A 472 -10.09 23.42 15.91
N LEU A 473 -10.98 23.87 16.81
CA LEU A 473 -12.31 23.28 16.98
C LEU A 473 -13.17 23.37 15.73
N LEU A 474 -13.10 24.49 14.99
CA LEU A 474 -13.81 24.65 13.72
C LEU A 474 -13.29 23.68 12.66
N VAL A 475 -11.96 23.49 12.57
CA VAL A 475 -11.36 22.49 11.67
C VAL A 475 -11.85 21.09 12.05
N MET A 476 -11.80 20.72 13.33
CA MET A 476 -12.28 19.42 13.82
C MET A 476 -13.76 19.20 13.45
N GLN A 477 -14.65 20.15 13.74
CA GLN A 477 -16.08 20.02 13.45
C GLN A 477 -16.38 19.85 11.96
N ASN A 478 -15.65 20.55 11.09
CA ASN A 478 -15.82 20.43 9.65
C ASN A 478 -15.34 19.07 9.12
N ILE A 479 -14.24 18.55 9.66
CA ILE A 479 -13.73 17.22 9.35
C ILE A 479 -14.70 16.14 9.85
N ASP A 480 -15.21 16.27 11.08
CA ASP A 480 -16.15 15.31 11.67
C ASP A 480 -17.42 15.17 10.83
N LYS A 481 -17.97 16.29 10.35
CA LYS A 481 -19.11 16.26 9.40
C LYS A 481 -18.78 15.52 8.12
N ARG A 482 -17.55 15.67 7.59
CA ARG A 482 -17.10 14.97 6.38
C ARG A 482 -16.94 13.47 6.63
N ILE A 483 -16.37 13.07 7.77
CA ILE A 483 -16.24 11.67 8.19
C ILE A 483 -17.61 11.03 8.37
N ALA A 484 -18.53 11.70 9.07
CA ALA A 484 -19.89 11.20 9.28
C ALA A 484 -20.63 10.98 7.97
N ARG A 485 -20.57 11.94 7.04
CA ARG A 485 -21.13 11.79 5.69
C ARG A 485 -20.51 10.64 4.92
N HIS A 486 -19.17 10.48 4.99
CA HIS A 486 -18.48 9.37 4.35
C HIS A 486 -18.96 8.02 4.87
N ILE A 487 -19.01 7.85 6.20
CA ILE A 487 -19.49 6.62 6.84
C ILE A 487 -20.92 6.33 6.37
N ILE A 488 -21.83 7.30 6.51
CA ILE A 488 -23.24 7.12 6.13
C ILE A 488 -23.36 6.74 4.65
N LYS A 489 -22.70 7.46 3.75
CA LYS A 489 -22.73 7.14 2.31
C LYS A 489 -22.19 5.75 2.00
N THR A 490 -21.21 5.29 2.76
CA THR A 490 -20.51 4.03 2.52
C THR A 490 -21.23 2.83 3.16
N SER A 491 -21.85 3.01 4.33
CA SER A 491 -22.47 1.93 5.12
C SER A 491 -23.99 1.79 4.89
N LEU A 492 -24.66 2.85 4.41
CA LEU A 492 -26.14 2.89 4.30
C LEU A 492 -26.65 3.00 2.86
N ILE A 493 -25.84 3.43 1.88
CA ILE A 493 -26.24 3.50 0.44
C ILE A 493 -25.87 2.19 -0.27
N GLY A 494 -25.83 1.07 0.46
CA GLY A 494 -25.66 -0.26 -0.13
C GLY A 494 -26.93 -0.80 -0.78
N GLU A 495 -28.11 -0.37 -0.31
CA GLU A 495 -29.39 -1.05 -0.60
C GLU A 495 -30.57 -0.11 -0.90
N ILE A 496 -30.43 1.21 -0.76
CA ILE A 496 -31.59 2.13 -0.88
C ILE A 496 -31.19 3.32 -1.76
N GLU A 497 -31.88 3.50 -2.89
CA GLU A 497 -31.71 4.65 -3.77
C GLU A 497 -32.05 5.98 -3.09
N THR A 498 -32.71 5.95 -1.92
CA THR A 498 -32.95 7.11 -1.06
C THR A 498 -32.92 6.73 0.43
N ILE A 499 -31.84 7.07 1.16
CA ILE A 499 -31.90 7.03 2.63
C ILE A 499 -32.93 8.06 3.09
N ASP A 500 -33.91 7.64 3.91
CA ASP A 500 -34.86 8.55 4.52
C ASP A 500 -34.11 9.59 5.37
N LYS A 501 -34.53 10.86 5.25
CA LYS A 501 -33.86 12.00 5.89
C LYS A 501 -33.75 11.83 7.41
N LEU A 502 -34.68 11.09 8.03
CA LEU A 502 -34.71 10.81 9.47
C LEU A 502 -33.58 9.85 9.88
N SER A 503 -33.42 8.70 9.20
CA SER A 503 -32.31 7.77 9.47
C SER A 503 -30.94 8.41 9.24
N PHE A 504 -30.79 9.19 8.16
CA PHE A 504 -29.57 9.96 7.92
C PHE A 504 -29.22 10.86 9.11
N ASN A 505 -30.20 11.62 9.61
CA ASN A 505 -30.01 12.54 10.73
C ASN A 505 -29.67 11.79 12.03
N LYS A 506 -30.32 10.65 12.29
CA LYS A 506 -30.04 9.80 13.46
C LYS A 506 -28.61 9.29 13.46
N TRP A 507 -28.17 8.71 12.34
CA TRP A 507 -26.79 8.21 12.19
C TRP A 507 -25.76 9.34 12.25
N ASN A 508 -26.04 10.47 11.62
CA ASN A 508 -25.15 11.63 11.66
C ASN A 508 -24.96 12.13 13.10
N ARG A 509 -26.04 12.25 13.89
CA ARG A 509 -25.94 12.62 15.32
C ARG A 509 -25.14 11.59 16.12
N LYS A 510 -25.39 10.29 15.90
CA LYS A 510 -24.69 9.18 16.58
C LYS A 510 -23.19 9.21 16.31
N ILE A 511 -22.77 9.30 15.04
CA ILE A 511 -21.36 9.31 14.64
C ILE A 511 -20.63 10.56 15.17
N LEU A 512 -21.25 11.74 15.04
CA LEU A 512 -20.67 12.98 15.56
C LEU A 512 -20.50 12.94 17.08
N HIS A 513 -21.43 12.31 17.80
CA HIS A 513 -21.29 12.10 19.25
C HIS A 513 -20.13 11.15 19.56
N ILE A 514 -19.98 10.04 18.83
CA ILE A 514 -18.85 9.10 19.01
C ILE A 514 -17.50 9.79 18.75
N LEU A 515 -17.38 10.59 17.68
CA LEU A 515 -16.19 11.40 17.40
C LEU A 515 -15.87 12.36 18.56
N TRP A 516 -16.87 13.10 19.02
CA TRP A 516 -16.70 14.03 20.14
C TRP A 516 -16.23 13.34 21.43
N MET A 517 -16.83 12.21 21.77
CA MET A 517 -16.44 11.41 22.93
C MET A 517 -15.03 10.82 22.78
N SER A 518 -14.63 10.47 21.55
CA SER A 518 -13.28 10.01 21.25
C SER A 518 -12.25 11.12 21.49
N TYR A 519 -12.49 12.35 21.00
CA TYR A 519 -11.62 13.49 21.28
C TYR A 519 -11.52 13.78 22.77
N LYS A 520 -12.65 13.78 23.48
CA LYS A 520 -12.65 13.97 24.94
C LYS A 520 -11.78 12.91 25.62
N THR A 521 -11.94 11.66 25.25
CA THR A 521 -11.18 10.54 25.84
C THR A 521 -9.67 10.68 25.63
N VAL A 522 -9.25 11.11 24.45
CA VAL A 522 -7.83 11.28 24.12
C VAL A 522 -7.25 12.56 24.74
N PHE A 523 -7.92 13.71 24.55
CA PHE A 523 -7.39 15.01 24.95
C PHE A 523 -7.35 15.16 26.47
N MET A 524 -8.28 14.55 27.21
CA MET A 524 -8.28 14.61 28.67
C MET A 524 -7.20 13.73 29.31
N LYS A 525 -6.56 12.82 28.55
CA LYS A 525 -5.39 12.06 28.99
C LYS A 525 -4.07 12.76 28.65
N ASP A 526 -4.10 13.80 27.83
CA ASP A 526 -2.90 14.50 27.35
C ASP A 526 -2.60 15.73 28.23
N LYS A 527 -1.42 15.76 28.86
CA LYS A 527 -1.03 16.82 29.81
C LYS A 527 -0.99 18.22 29.19
N ILE A 528 -0.78 18.34 27.88
CA ILE A 528 -0.64 19.62 27.17
C ILE A 528 -2.02 20.12 26.71
N LEU A 529 -2.81 19.23 26.10
CA LEU A 529 -4.11 19.60 25.53
C LEU A 529 -5.22 19.67 26.57
N GLN A 530 -5.16 18.86 27.65
CA GLN A 530 -6.19 18.83 28.69
C GLN A 530 -6.54 20.24 29.22
N PRO A 531 -5.61 21.03 29.78
CA PRO A 531 -5.95 22.35 30.33
C PRO A 531 -6.52 23.31 29.28
N LYS A 532 -6.11 23.17 28.01
CA LYS A 532 -6.51 24.05 26.90
C LYS A 532 -7.91 23.72 26.37
N PHE A 533 -8.34 22.46 26.45
CA PHE A 533 -9.60 22.00 25.87
C PHE A 533 -10.70 21.62 26.89
N ILE A 534 -10.38 21.52 28.19
CA ILE A 534 -11.32 21.04 29.23
C ILE A 534 -12.64 21.84 29.27
N ARG A 535 -12.58 23.17 29.17
CA ARG A 535 -13.77 24.05 29.19
C ARG A 535 -14.74 23.73 28.04
N TYR A 536 -14.21 23.43 26.86
CA TYR A 536 -15.00 23.13 25.65
C TYR A 536 -15.70 21.77 25.74
N PHE A 537 -15.05 20.77 26.32
CA PHE A 537 -15.68 19.46 26.55
C PHE A 537 -16.76 19.49 27.64
N SER A 538 -16.61 20.37 28.63
CA SER A 538 -17.60 20.55 29.69
C SER A 538 -18.85 21.33 29.24
N GLN A 539 -18.66 22.38 28.42
CA GLN A 539 -19.77 23.21 27.92
C GLN A 539 -20.72 22.47 26.96
N ARG A 540 -20.20 21.60 26.09
CA ARG A 540 -21.03 20.89 25.10
C ARG A 540 -21.97 19.82 25.72
N LYS A 541 -21.69 19.37 26.94
CA LYS A 541 -22.59 18.51 27.73
C LYS A 541 -23.94 19.22 27.99
N ARG A 542 -23.94 20.55 28.15
CA ARG A 542 -25.16 21.36 28.35
C ARG A 542 -26.01 21.52 27.07
N ILE A 543 -25.40 21.53 25.88
CA ILE A 543 -26.13 21.72 24.61
C ILE A 543 -26.83 20.44 24.14
N GLN A 544 -26.29 19.25 24.48
CA GLN A 544 -26.97 17.98 24.18
C GLN A 544 -28.14 17.71 25.14
N ILE A 545 -28.10 18.19 26.38
CA ILE A 545 -29.20 18.05 27.35
C ILE A 545 -30.36 19.04 27.03
N ASN A 546 -30.05 20.25 26.54
CA ASN A 546 -31.09 21.23 26.22
C ASN A 546 -31.77 21.05 24.84
N LYS A 547 -31.24 20.18 23.96
CA LYS A 547 -31.87 19.86 22.67
C LYS A 547 -32.67 18.55 22.66
N SER A 548 -32.68 17.79 23.76
CA SER A 548 -33.60 16.66 23.97
C SER A 548 -34.97 17.06 24.51
N HIS A 549 -35.18 18.34 24.85
CA HIS A 549 -36.45 18.87 25.38
C HIS A 549 -37.21 19.82 24.45
N LYS A 550 -36.82 19.90 23.18
CA LYS A 550 -37.65 20.51 22.13
C LYS A 550 -37.65 19.57 20.94
N LEU A 551 -38.55 18.59 21.01
CA LEU A 551 -38.97 17.72 19.92
C LEU A 551 -39.62 18.56 18.82
#